data_AF-F8MKF2-F1
#
_entry.id   AF-F8MKF2-F1
#
_cell.length_a   1.000
_cell.length_b   1.000
_cell.length_c   1.000
_cell.angle_alpha   90.00
_cell.angle_beta   90.00
_cell.angle_gamma   90.00
#
_symmetry.space_group_name_H-M   'P 1'
#
loop_
_entity.id
_entity.type
_entity.pdbx_description
1 polymer ?
#
loop_
_entity_poly.entity_id
_entity_poly.type
_entity_poly.pdbx_seq_one_letter_code
_entity_poly.pdbx_strand_id
1 'polypeptide(L)'
;MAPQNLKVLTDNTSHRSRGHGSTTSRQKQRDQNIHHVEVYLSRPAYLLSAPPTGRPSSKVAGADTTTRCGRSEFSVRQWEAYTTDALVELLETIIEDYREKEDGQGVVLIGHSMGASLAALLASPRPPPRTQLHDHVAGLIAVCPTSGLLSQKQIMVLTALLWVPEIIFNLWRAWDKRGGSQSASVRRFVGADADPEAKRLQDLYNNQAITSVWRRMAWGCLPTHVKGVAKGGLPSKETWEKLNVPVFLVGGEDDRVTPPQEIAKIRDFLQEVKTTPDTISPGTSVLADSAAPVDINAAASKIDALTSLGQGEENTRESADQKPVHRTQVAEPEEGADDPVTPTEQAASLPSLSLHRKKVVRSIIMGKPATHALLYTPSTARILAGLISDFMVVHITGRLDLGWQLQYLSRDGKWDVKNLQKWQAVEPVSEPIGGIFRAIKTLREVDEDHSPSEFVKKWGGVIKDVIDISHDNPVYNPQGLEKGGIHYHKFPTVSKVPPTDAEIKGFIELVDKVRDEQKERAKRENWGEEYYIGVHCHYGFNRTGFFLVCYLVERCGYTPEAAIEHFAQSRPKGIKHAHFKDRLYVRYSGLRSEAIAEH
;
A
#
# COMPACT_ATOMS: atom_id res chain seq x y z
N MET A 1 -20.39 -59.71 -27.60
CA MET A 1 -20.80 -59.01 -28.84
C MET A 1 -19.61 -58.21 -29.36
N ALA A 2 -19.33 -58.28 -30.66
CA ALA A 2 -18.47 -57.36 -31.42
C ALA A 2 -19.42 -56.38 -32.19
N PRO A 3 -19.00 -55.38 -33.03
CA PRO A 3 -17.69 -55.11 -33.66
C PRO A 3 -17.10 -53.69 -33.40
N GLN A 4 -15.77 -53.44 -33.38
CA GLN A 4 -14.73 -53.22 -34.43
C GLN A 4 -14.65 -51.83 -35.10
N ASN A 5 -13.41 -51.49 -35.53
CA ASN A 5 -12.97 -50.48 -36.54
C ASN A 5 -12.81 -49.01 -36.07
N LEU A 6 -11.61 -48.40 -36.10
CA LEU A 6 -10.77 -47.87 -37.22
C LEU A 6 -11.27 -46.50 -37.76
N LYS A 7 -10.47 -45.53 -38.23
CA LYS A 7 -9.07 -45.50 -38.75
C LYS A 7 -8.50 -44.06 -38.56
N VAL A 8 -7.35 -43.83 -37.91
CA VAL A 8 -5.99 -43.68 -38.49
C VAL A 8 -5.87 -42.83 -39.78
N LEU A 9 -5.02 -41.79 -39.72
CA LEU A 9 -4.18 -41.33 -40.82
C LEU A 9 -2.84 -40.79 -40.26
N THR A 10 -1.74 -41.05 -40.95
CA THR A 10 -0.35 -40.84 -40.48
C THR A 10 0.59 -40.63 -41.66
N ASP A 11 1.56 -39.72 -41.53
CA ASP A 11 2.92 -39.85 -42.09
C ASP A 11 3.87 -38.93 -41.27
N ASN A 12 5.07 -39.28 -40.77
CA ASN A 12 6.00 -40.42 -40.88
C ASN A 12 7.15 -40.30 -41.91
N THR A 13 8.33 -39.86 -41.44
CA THR A 13 9.65 -40.35 -41.93
C THR A 13 10.76 -40.11 -40.89
N SER A 14 11.48 -41.20 -40.54
CA SER A 14 12.94 -41.36 -40.28
C SER A 14 13.81 -40.18 -39.75
N HIS A 15 14.85 -40.37 -38.92
CA HIS A 15 15.63 -41.59 -38.63
C HIS A 15 16.53 -41.47 -37.37
N ARG A 16 16.73 -42.59 -36.64
CA ARG A 16 17.86 -42.90 -35.71
C ARG A 16 18.07 -41.97 -34.48
N SER A 17 18.69 -42.40 -33.37
CA SER A 17 19.12 -43.73 -32.89
C SER A 17 19.12 -43.80 -31.35
N ARG A 18 19.24 -45.01 -30.78
CA ARG A 18 19.12 -45.28 -29.33
C ARG A 18 20.25 -44.67 -28.47
N GLY A 19 19.88 -44.25 -27.26
CA GLY A 19 20.76 -44.12 -26.10
C GLY A 19 19.95 -44.29 -24.81
N HIS A 20 20.42 -45.09 -23.85
CA HIS A 20 19.76 -45.22 -22.54
C HIS A 20 20.31 -44.19 -21.55
N GLY A 21 19.42 -43.53 -20.81
CA GLY A 21 19.76 -42.57 -19.75
C GLY A 21 18.54 -42.31 -18.87
N SER A 22 18.74 -42.16 -17.55
CA SER A 22 17.67 -42.17 -16.54
C SER A 22 16.89 -40.84 -16.48
N THR A 23 15.61 -40.89 -16.85
CA THR A 23 14.69 -39.74 -16.80
C THR A 23 13.98 -39.58 -15.44
N THR A 24 14.75 -39.27 -14.40
CA THR A 24 14.21 -38.97 -13.04
C THR A 24 14.70 -37.63 -12.47
N SER A 25 14.98 -36.64 -13.34
CA SER A 25 15.58 -35.35 -12.96
C SER A 25 14.81 -34.08 -13.37
N ARG A 26 13.66 -34.17 -14.07
CA ARG A 26 12.90 -32.99 -14.56
C ARG A 26 11.49 -32.77 -13.99
N GLN A 27 10.98 -33.67 -13.14
CA GLN A 27 9.63 -33.59 -12.56
C GLN A 27 9.57 -32.97 -11.15
N LYS A 28 10.64 -32.31 -10.67
CA LYS A 28 10.79 -31.94 -9.24
C LYS A 28 11.29 -30.51 -8.97
N GLN A 29 11.04 -29.59 -9.89
CA GLN A 29 11.51 -28.19 -9.81
C GLN A 29 10.48 -27.17 -10.34
N ARG A 30 9.20 -27.34 -9.99
CA ARG A 30 8.13 -26.36 -10.29
C ARG A 30 7.28 -25.93 -9.09
N ASP A 31 7.20 -26.72 -8.03
CA ASP A 31 6.34 -26.43 -6.87
C ASP A 31 7.08 -25.73 -5.72
N GLN A 32 7.47 -24.46 -5.93
CA GLN A 32 7.76 -23.54 -4.81
C GLN A 32 7.63 -22.05 -5.17
N ASN A 33 6.54 -21.68 -5.86
CA ASN A 33 6.20 -20.29 -6.16
C ASN A 33 5.31 -19.68 -5.05
N ILE A 34 5.93 -19.15 -3.99
CA ILE A 34 5.25 -18.26 -3.03
C ILE A 34 5.12 -16.90 -3.72
N HIS A 35 3.89 -16.46 -3.99
CA HIS A 35 3.67 -15.15 -4.62
C HIS A 35 3.45 -14.10 -3.56
N HIS A 36 4.38 -13.14 -3.52
CA HIS A 36 4.21 -11.92 -2.78
C HIS A 36 3.13 -11.05 -3.43
N VAL A 37 2.19 -10.54 -2.64
CA VAL A 37 1.49 -9.30 -2.99
C VAL A 37 2.44 -8.13 -2.62
N GLU A 38 3.53 -8.00 -3.38
CA GLU A 38 4.34 -6.78 -3.33
C GLU A 38 3.60 -5.71 -4.13
N VAL A 39 3.04 -4.73 -3.42
CA VAL A 39 2.36 -3.58 -4.02
C VAL A 39 3.43 -2.63 -4.59
N TYR A 40 3.94 -2.95 -5.79
CA TYR A 40 4.91 -2.12 -6.53
C TYR A 40 4.22 -0.86 -7.08
N LEU A 41 3.96 0.13 -6.22
CA LEU A 41 3.48 1.45 -6.62
C LEU A 41 4.46 2.21 -7.55
N SER A 42 5.71 1.75 -7.68
CA SER A 42 6.78 2.35 -8.48
C SER A 42 7.07 1.64 -9.83
N ARG A 43 6.19 0.75 -10.32
CA ARG A 43 6.33 0.11 -11.65
C ARG A 43 5.02 0.17 -12.45
N PRO A 44 5.07 0.48 -13.76
CA PRO A 44 3.86 0.57 -14.58
C PRO A 44 3.16 -0.80 -14.68
N ALA A 45 1.89 -0.83 -14.30
CA ALA A 45 0.90 -1.92 -14.35
C ALA A 45 1.45 -3.34 -14.56
N TYR A 46 1.45 -4.09 -13.46
CA TYR A 46 1.27 -5.54 -13.51
C TYR A 46 -0.11 -5.89 -12.96
N LEU A 47 -0.97 -6.47 -13.81
CA LEU A 47 -1.98 -7.40 -13.31
C LEU A 47 -1.23 -8.54 -12.64
N LEU A 48 -1.48 -8.77 -11.35
CA LEU A 48 -0.86 -9.84 -10.56
C LEU A 48 -1.47 -11.21 -10.94
N SER A 49 -1.22 -11.65 -12.17
CA SER A 49 -1.53 -12.99 -12.65
C SER A 49 -0.41 -13.98 -12.27
N ALA A 50 -0.79 -15.25 -12.10
CA ALA A 50 0.14 -16.29 -11.70
C ALA A 50 -0.37 -17.69 -12.09
N PRO A 51 0.52 -18.67 -12.35
CA PRO A 51 0.13 -19.99 -12.83
C PRO A 51 -0.58 -20.85 -11.75
N PRO A 52 -1.39 -21.84 -12.18
CA PRO A 52 -2.45 -22.43 -11.36
C PRO A 52 -1.98 -23.54 -10.41
N THR A 53 -1.71 -23.15 -9.17
CA THR A 53 -1.82 -24.00 -7.97
C THR A 53 -2.40 -23.14 -6.83
N GLY A 54 -3.21 -23.74 -5.96
CA GLY A 54 -4.21 -23.08 -5.08
C GLY A 54 -3.82 -21.75 -4.41
N ARG A 55 -4.71 -20.76 -4.49
CA ARG A 55 -4.49 -19.34 -4.15
C ARG A 55 -5.70 -18.66 -3.48
N PRO A 56 -5.53 -17.48 -2.85
CA PRO A 56 -6.64 -16.71 -2.30
C PRO A 56 -7.62 -16.22 -3.38
N SER A 57 -8.90 -16.20 -3.04
CA SER A 57 -10.06 -15.99 -3.91
C SER A 57 -10.36 -14.52 -4.27
N SER A 58 -9.32 -13.69 -4.38
CA SER A 58 -9.46 -12.28 -4.75
C SER A 58 -8.20 -11.77 -5.44
N LYS A 59 -8.36 -11.03 -6.54
CA LYS A 59 -7.26 -10.43 -7.30
C LYS A 59 -7.28 -8.90 -7.14
N VAL A 60 -6.11 -8.31 -7.01
CA VAL A 60 -5.92 -6.85 -6.96
C VAL A 60 -5.64 -6.34 -8.37
N ALA A 61 -6.51 -5.49 -8.88
CA ALA A 61 -6.37 -4.86 -10.20
C ALA A 61 -5.92 -3.40 -10.04
N GLY A 62 -4.62 -3.17 -10.24
CA GLY A 62 -4.03 -1.84 -10.25
C GLY A 62 -4.17 -1.16 -11.62
N ALA A 63 -5.07 -0.19 -11.73
CA ALA A 63 -5.31 0.63 -12.91
C ALA A 63 -4.59 1.99 -12.80
N ASP A 64 -3.26 1.97 -12.76
CA ASP A 64 -2.47 3.20 -12.99
C ASP A 64 -2.54 3.58 -14.47
N THR A 65 -3.13 4.74 -14.77
CA THR A 65 -3.27 5.25 -16.14
C THR A 65 -2.00 5.84 -16.75
N THR A 66 -0.88 5.98 -16.03
CA THR A 66 0.42 6.30 -16.65
C THR A 66 0.82 5.28 -17.72
N THR A 67 0.30 4.05 -17.59
CA THR A 67 0.77 2.84 -18.29
C THR A 67 0.50 2.81 -19.79
N ARG A 68 -0.44 3.62 -20.30
CA ARG A 68 -0.71 3.76 -21.74
C ARG A 68 0.11 4.86 -22.42
N CYS A 69 0.86 5.66 -21.68
CA CYS A 69 1.50 6.86 -22.22
C CYS A 69 2.87 6.62 -22.86
N GLY A 70 3.56 5.49 -22.57
CA GLY A 70 5.03 5.45 -22.69
C GLY A 70 5.74 4.27 -23.35
N ARG A 71 5.10 3.12 -23.58
CA ARG A 71 5.80 1.92 -24.12
C ARG A 71 4.98 1.05 -25.09
N SER A 72 3.66 1.16 -25.11
CA SER A 72 2.80 0.53 -26.11
C SER A 72 2.90 1.27 -27.45
N GLU A 73 2.88 0.53 -28.56
CA GLU A 73 2.81 1.12 -29.89
C GLU A 73 1.51 1.94 -30.09
N PHE A 74 1.60 3.10 -30.74
CA PHE A 74 0.45 3.93 -31.13
C PHE A 74 -0.17 3.41 -32.45
N SER A 75 -0.64 2.17 -32.40
CA SER A 75 -1.23 1.43 -33.53
C SER A 75 -2.69 1.84 -33.77
N VAL A 76 -3.51 1.92 -32.73
CA VAL A 76 -4.89 2.44 -32.79
C VAL A 76 -4.86 3.97 -32.77
N ARG A 77 -5.41 4.62 -33.80
CA ARG A 77 -5.33 6.09 -33.97
C ARG A 77 -6.68 6.83 -33.99
N GLN A 78 -7.78 6.08 -33.98
CA GLN A 78 -9.14 6.61 -33.86
C GLN A 78 -9.31 7.29 -32.50
N TRP A 79 -10.12 8.35 -32.41
CA TRP A 79 -10.29 9.12 -31.16
C TRP A 79 -11.24 8.40 -30.18
N GLU A 80 -12.20 7.68 -30.74
CA GLU A 80 -13.27 6.94 -30.09
C GLU A 80 -12.71 5.89 -29.11
N ALA A 81 -11.61 5.24 -29.51
CA ALA A 81 -10.88 4.23 -28.72
C ALA A 81 -10.17 4.77 -27.46
N TYR A 82 -10.19 6.10 -27.27
CA TYR A 82 -9.59 6.80 -26.12
C TYR A 82 -10.64 7.57 -25.29
N THR A 83 -11.92 7.43 -25.62
CA THR A 83 -13.03 7.90 -24.76
C THR A 83 -13.05 7.15 -23.44
N THR A 84 -13.50 7.79 -22.35
CA THR A 84 -13.61 7.10 -21.04
C THR A 84 -14.42 5.81 -21.13
N ASP A 85 -15.52 5.80 -21.89
CA ASP A 85 -16.36 4.62 -22.08
C ASP A 85 -15.59 3.46 -22.73
N ALA A 86 -14.80 3.71 -23.77
CA ALA A 86 -13.97 2.69 -24.43
C ALA A 86 -12.79 2.23 -23.55
N LEU A 87 -12.24 3.11 -22.71
CA LEU A 87 -11.20 2.77 -21.74
C LEU A 87 -11.76 1.87 -20.62
N VAL A 88 -12.95 2.19 -20.10
CA VAL A 88 -13.65 1.38 -19.09
C VAL A 88 -14.06 0.04 -19.68
N GLU A 89 -14.65 0.01 -20.89
CA GLU A 89 -15.00 -1.23 -21.62
C GLU A 89 -13.79 -2.16 -21.78
N LEU A 90 -12.64 -1.62 -22.18
CA LEU A 90 -11.43 -2.43 -22.37
C LEU A 90 -10.82 -2.91 -21.04
N LEU A 91 -10.91 -2.11 -19.97
CA LEU A 91 -10.51 -2.57 -18.63
C LEU A 91 -11.48 -3.62 -18.08
N GLU A 92 -12.78 -3.44 -18.30
CA GLU A 92 -13.86 -4.37 -17.96
C GLU A 92 -13.65 -5.73 -18.63
N THR A 93 -13.40 -5.76 -19.95
CA THR A 93 -13.07 -6.99 -20.69
C THR A 93 -11.81 -7.66 -20.15
N ILE A 94 -10.73 -6.91 -19.91
CA ILE A 94 -9.48 -7.49 -19.38
C ILE A 94 -9.68 -8.07 -17.97
N ILE A 95 -10.40 -7.38 -17.08
CA ILE A 95 -10.64 -7.87 -15.72
C ILE A 95 -11.57 -9.10 -15.76
N GLU A 96 -12.59 -9.09 -16.61
CA GLU A 96 -13.44 -10.26 -16.87
C GLU A 96 -12.61 -11.46 -17.36
N ASP A 97 -11.75 -11.30 -18.36
CA ASP A 97 -10.96 -12.41 -18.93
C ASP A 97 -9.96 -13.03 -17.95
N TYR A 98 -9.50 -12.28 -16.93
CA TYR A 98 -8.57 -12.78 -15.90
C TYR A 98 -9.24 -13.17 -14.57
N ARG A 99 -10.55 -12.95 -14.40
CA ARG A 99 -11.30 -13.31 -13.18
C ARG A 99 -11.75 -14.78 -13.24
N GLU A 100 -11.56 -15.52 -12.14
CA GLU A 100 -12.16 -16.84 -11.95
C GLU A 100 -13.68 -16.66 -11.72
N LYS A 101 -14.45 -16.55 -12.81
CA LYS A 101 -15.88 -16.24 -12.79
C LYS A 101 -16.71 -17.33 -12.11
N GLU A 102 -16.36 -18.59 -12.36
CA GLU A 102 -17.03 -19.78 -11.82
C GLU A 102 -16.92 -19.86 -10.28
N ASP A 103 -15.77 -19.45 -9.72
CA ASP A 103 -15.54 -19.33 -8.28
C ASP A 103 -16.07 -18.00 -7.68
N GLY A 104 -16.75 -17.16 -8.48
CA GLY A 104 -17.30 -15.87 -8.05
C GLY A 104 -16.25 -14.84 -7.62
N GLN A 105 -14.99 -15.00 -8.04
CA GLN A 105 -13.83 -14.27 -7.53
C GLN A 105 -14.02 -12.75 -7.43
N GLY A 106 -13.70 -12.19 -6.27
CA GLY A 106 -13.78 -10.74 -6.03
C GLY A 106 -12.59 -9.96 -6.58
N VAL A 107 -12.83 -8.70 -6.96
CA VAL A 107 -11.83 -7.76 -7.49
C VAL A 107 -11.70 -6.57 -6.55
N VAL A 108 -10.46 -6.20 -6.19
CA VAL A 108 -10.17 -4.92 -5.55
C VAL A 108 -9.57 -3.99 -6.59
N LEU A 109 -10.19 -2.83 -6.80
CA LEU A 109 -9.72 -1.83 -7.77
C LEU A 109 -8.84 -0.80 -7.08
N ILE A 110 -7.63 -0.59 -7.60
CA ILE A 110 -6.72 0.48 -7.14
C ILE A 110 -6.42 1.38 -8.32
N GLY A 111 -6.82 2.65 -8.26
CA GLY A 111 -6.60 3.63 -9.33
C GLY A 111 -5.89 4.88 -8.81
N HIS A 112 -5.07 5.49 -9.67
CA HIS A 112 -4.43 6.79 -9.41
C HIS A 112 -4.82 7.82 -10.45
N SER A 113 -5.07 9.07 -10.03
CA SER A 113 -5.43 10.17 -10.94
C SER A 113 -6.69 9.81 -11.74
N MET A 114 -6.69 10.03 -13.06
CA MET A 114 -7.70 9.53 -14.00
C MET A 114 -7.96 8.00 -13.87
N GLY A 115 -7.00 7.20 -13.43
CA GLY A 115 -7.19 5.77 -13.14
C GLY A 115 -8.15 5.51 -11.97
N ALA A 116 -8.18 6.38 -10.96
CA ALA A 116 -9.19 6.34 -9.90
C ALA A 116 -10.60 6.63 -10.46
N SER A 117 -10.69 7.54 -11.44
CA SER A 117 -11.92 7.83 -12.16
C SER A 117 -12.41 6.66 -13.02
N LEU A 118 -11.51 5.95 -13.74
CA LEU A 118 -11.86 4.71 -14.45
C LEU A 118 -12.31 3.61 -13.47
N ALA A 119 -11.62 3.48 -12.33
CA ALA A 119 -11.97 2.50 -11.29
C ALA A 119 -13.36 2.76 -10.66
N ALA A 120 -13.75 4.02 -10.47
CA ALA A 120 -15.12 4.37 -10.05
C ALA A 120 -16.18 3.96 -11.09
N LEU A 121 -15.91 4.11 -12.39
CA LEU A 121 -16.81 3.69 -13.47
C LEU A 121 -16.87 2.17 -13.68
N LEU A 122 -15.86 1.42 -13.22
CA LEU A 122 -15.88 -0.05 -13.16
C LEU A 122 -16.64 -0.59 -11.94
N ALA A 123 -16.63 0.17 -10.84
CA ALA A 123 -17.30 -0.18 -9.58
C ALA A 123 -18.77 0.25 -9.50
N SER A 124 -19.25 1.11 -10.41
CA SER A 124 -20.64 1.59 -10.47
C SER A 124 -21.44 0.96 -11.63
N PRO A 125 -22.75 0.71 -11.46
CA PRO A 125 -23.61 0.17 -12.51
C PRO A 125 -23.73 1.13 -13.70
N ARG A 126 -23.45 0.64 -14.91
CA ARG A 126 -23.54 1.42 -16.17
C ARG A 126 -24.64 0.87 -17.09
N PRO A 127 -25.59 1.69 -17.57
CA PRO A 127 -26.59 1.27 -18.54
C PRO A 127 -26.15 1.53 -20.00
N PRO A 128 -26.35 0.60 -20.95
CA PRO A 128 -26.74 -0.79 -20.73
C PRO A 128 -25.58 -1.62 -20.12
N PRO A 129 -25.87 -2.56 -19.21
CA PRO A 129 -24.83 -3.39 -18.60
C PRO A 129 -24.22 -4.33 -19.65
N ARG A 130 -22.91 -4.21 -19.87
CA ARG A 130 -22.14 -5.13 -20.74
C ARG A 130 -21.69 -6.38 -19.99
N THR A 131 -21.40 -6.25 -18.69
CA THR A 131 -20.92 -7.32 -17.81
C THR A 131 -21.51 -7.14 -16.41
N GLN A 132 -21.30 -8.13 -15.54
CA GLN A 132 -21.64 -8.06 -14.11
C GLN A 132 -20.41 -7.72 -13.25
N LEU A 133 -19.34 -7.16 -13.81
CA LEU A 133 -18.09 -6.93 -13.09
C LEU A 133 -18.27 -6.10 -11.81
N HIS A 134 -19.16 -5.11 -11.82
CA HIS A 134 -19.44 -4.27 -10.65
C HIS A 134 -19.97 -5.06 -9.44
N ASP A 135 -20.72 -6.15 -9.65
CA ASP A 135 -21.24 -7.05 -8.60
C ASP A 135 -20.12 -7.89 -7.94
N HIS A 136 -18.93 -7.90 -8.54
CA HIS A 136 -17.73 -8.57 -8.01
C HIS A 136 -16.67 -7.58 -7.46
N VAL A 137 -16.90 -6.27 -7.50
CA VAL A 137 -15.97 -5.30 -6.91
C VAL A 137 -16.10 -5.28 -5.39
N ALA A 138 -15.09 -5.78 -4.70
CA ALA A 138 -15.06 -5.88 -3.23
C ALA A 138 -14.58 -4.58 -2.54
N GLY A 139 -14.06 -3.61 -3.30
CA GLY A 139 -13.63 -2.32 -2.80
C GLY A 139 -12.84 -1.48 -3.81
N LEU A 140 -12.79 -0.18 -3.56
CA LEU A 140 -12.14 0.84 -4.38
C LEU A 140 -11.12 1.64 -3.57
N ILE A 141 -9.88 1.69 -4.04
CA ILE A 141 -8.84 2.59 -3.55
C ILE A 141 -8.55 3.63 -4.65
N ALA A 142 -8.72 4.90 -4.31
CA ALA A 142 -8.65 6.05 -5.21
C ALA A 142 -7.57 7.02 -4.72
N VAL A 143 -6.40 6.98 -5.36
CA VAL A 143 -5.25 7.83 -5.04
C VAL A 143 -5.24 9.05 -5.96
N CYS A 144 -5.10 10.25 -5.40
CA CYS A 144 -5.20 11.52 -6.11
C CYS A 144 -6.41 11.60 -7.08
N PRO A 145 -7.65 11.30 -6.66
CA PRO A 145 -8.80 11.28 -7.55
C PRO A 145 -9.30 12.68 -7.89
N THR A 146 -9.97 12.82 -9.04
CA THR A 146 -10.81 13.98 -9.36
C THR A 146 -12.30 13.63 -9.27
N SER A 147 -13.07 14.61 -8.80
CA SER A 147 -14.54 14.60 -8.76
C SER A 147 -15.20 14.57 -10.14
N GLY A 148 -14.43 14.80 -11.22
CA GLY A 148 -14.91 14.83 -12.61
C GLY A 148 -15.72 16.09 -12.99
N LEU A 149 -16.03 16.96 -12.03
CA LEU A 149 -16.82 18.18 -12.22
C LEU A 149 -16.01 19.32 -12.85
N LEU A 150 -15.69 19.19 -14.14
CA LEU A 150 -15.17 20.28 -14.95
C LEU A 150 -16.25 21.37 -15.14
N SER A 151 -15.93 22.61 -14.78
CA SER A 151 -16.80 23.75 -15.07
C SER A 151 -16.88 24.03 -16.57
N GLN A 152 -17.95 24.69 -17.04
CA GLN A 152 -18.09 25.06 -18.46
C GLN A 152 -16.91 25.91 -18.96
N LYS A 153 -16.33 26.79 -18.12
CA LYS A 153 -15.11 27.55 -18.44
C LYS A 153 -13.91 26.62 -18.68
N GLN A 154 -13.68 25.64 -17.82
CA GLN A 154 -12.59 24.67 -17.96
C GLN A 154 -12.81 23.76 -19.19
N ILE A 155 -14.04 23.34 -19.48
CA ILE A 155 -14.38 22.60 -20.70
C ILE A 155 -14.05 23.44 -21.94
N MET A 156 -14.42 24.71 -21.98
CA MET A 156 -14.09 25.62 -23.10
C MET A 156 -12.57 25.79 -23.28
N VAL A 157 -11.84 26.06 -22.20
CA VAL A 157 -10.37 26.26 -22.23
C VAL A 157 -9.64 24.98 -22.66
N LEU A 158 -10.00 23.82 -22.08
CA LEU A 158 -9.39 22.54 -22.42
C LEU A 158 -9.72 22.13 -23.87
N THR A 159 -10.97 22.36 -24.33
CA THR A 159 -11.34 22.14 -25.74
C THR A 159 -10.49 23.01 -26.67
N ALA A 160 -10.36 24.31 -26.39
CA ALA A 160 -9.55 25.23 -27.19
C ALA A 160 -8.06 24.83 -27.21
N LEU A 161 -7.50 24.41 -26.07
CA LEU A 161 -6.13 23.90 -25.98
C LEU A 161 -5.93 22.63 -26.82
N LEU A 162 -6.94 21.74 -26.86
CA LEU A 162 -6.90 20.51 -27.65
C LEU A 162 -7.13 20.73 -29.16
N TRP A 163 -7.56 21.92 -29.59
CA TRP A 163 -7.57 22.33 -31.01
C TRP A 163 -6.22 22.88 -31.51
N VAL A 164 -5.31 23.33 -30.62
CA VAL A 164 -3.98 23.86 -31.01
C VAL A 164 -3.21 22.82 -31.84
N PRO A 165 -2.63 23.14 -33.01
CA PRO A 165 -1.90 22.17 -33.84
C PRO A 165 -0.80 21.40 -33.09
N GLU A 166 -0.63 20.11 -33.37
CA GLU A 166 0.28 19.23 -32.61
C GLU A 166 1.74 19.70 -32.64
N ILE A 167 2.21 20.31 -33.73
CA ILE A 167 3.56 20.90 -33.82
C ILE A 167 3.73 22.03 -32.77
N ILE A 168 2.77 22.94 -32.66
CA ILE A 168 2.79 24.05 -31.70
C ILE A 168 2.72 23.53 -30.27
N PHE A 169 1.85 22.54 -30.01
CA PHE A 169 1.73 21.90 -28.71
C PHE A 169 3.02 21.16 -28.31
N ASN A 170 3.70 20.51 -29.25
CA ASN A 170 5.00 19.88 -29.02
C ASN A 170 6.12 20.89 -28.71
N LEU A 171 6.08 22.09 -29.33
CA LEU A 171 6.99 23.19 -28.98
C LEU A 171 6.72 23.72 -27.57
N TRP A 172 5.46 23.91 -27.15
CA TRP A 172 5.14 24.25 -25.75
C TRP A 172 5.64 23.16 -24.78
N ARG A 173 5.41 21.87 -25.09
CA ARG A 173 5.90 20.75 -24.27
C ARG A 173 7.42 20.69 -24.16
N ALA A 174 8.15 20.96 -25.25
CA ALA A 174 9.61 21.01 -25.23
C ALA A 174 10.12 22.16 -24.34
N TRP A 175 9.43 23.30 -24.32
CA TRP A 175 9.75 24.44 -23.48
C TRP A 175 9.45 24.20 -21.98
N ASP A 176 8.30 23.60 -21.63
CA ASP A 176 7.92 23.29 -20.23
C ASP A 176 8.81 22.21 -19.58
N LYS A 177 9.38 21.33 -20.40
CA LYS A 177 10.38 20.32 -20.03
C LYS A 177 11.81 20.88 -19.88
N ARG A 178 12.07 22.13 -20.24
CA ARG A 178 13.42 22.71 -20.18
C ARG A 178 13.95 22.67 -18.75
N GLY A 179 15.10 22.01 -18.55
CA GLY A 179 15.67 21.71 -17.23
C GLY A 179 15.44 20.28 -16.73
N GLY A 180 14.78 19.41 -17.51
CA GLY A 180 14.59 17.98 -17.20
C GLY A 180 13.97 17.76 -15.82
N SER A 181 14.65 16.99 -14.96
CA SER A 181 14.29 16.76 -13.56
C SER A 181 14.07 18.02 -12.67
N GLN A 182 14.52 19.22 -13.09
CA GLN A 182 14.22 20.49 -12.39
C GLN A 182 13.30 21.42 -13.21
N SER A 183 12.73 20.93 -14.31
CA SER A 183 11.78 21.69 -15.15
C SER A 183 10.48 22.02 -14.43
N ALA A 184 9.72 22.96 -14.99
CA ALA A 184 8.35 23.26 -14.53
C ALA A 184 7.44 22.03 -14.70
N SER A 185 7.62 21.29 -15.82
CA SER A 185 6.88 20.05 -16.10
C SER A 185 7.02 18.97 -15.02
N VAL A 186 8.13 18.95 -14.29
CA VAL A 186 8.39 17.99 -13.21
C VAL A 186 7.90 18.55 -11.87
N ARG A 187 8.31 19.78 -11.51
CA ARG A 187 8.00 20.38 -10.20
C ARG A 187 6.50 20.56 -9.94
N ARG A 188 5.66 20.62 -10.98
CA ARG A 188 4.19 20.63 -10.88
C ARG A 188 3.59 19.34 -10.33
N PHE A 189 4.24 18.19 -10.53
CA PHE A 189 3.72 16.87 -10.12
C PHE A 189 4.35 16.38 -8.81
N VAL A 190 5.68 16.49 -8.66
CA VAL A 190 6.40 15.99 -7.48
C VAL A 190 6.58 17.05 -6.38
N GLY A 191 6.56 18.34 -6.72
CA GLY A 191 6.91 19.45 -5.82
C GLY A 191 8.25 20.10 -6.17
N ALA A 192 8.51 21.29 -5.62
CA ALA A 192 9.77 22.01 -5.83
C ALA A 192 10.95 21.32 -5.12
N ASP A 193 10.73 20.86 -3.89
CA ASP A 193 11.76 20.39 -2.96
C ASP A 193 11.84 18.85 -2.88
N ALA A 194 11.12 18.16 -3.78
CA ALA A 194 11.02 16.71 -3.82
C ALA A 194 12.35 16.00 -4.13
N ASP A 195 12.40 14.73 -3.72
CA ASP A 195 13.54 13.82 -3.86
C ASP A 195 14.13 13.80 -5.29
N PRO A 196 15.46 13.74 -5.44
CA PRO A 196 16.11 13.59 -6.75
C PRO A 196 15.64 12.35 -7.52
N GLU A 197 15.24 11.27 -6.84
CA GLU A 197 14.67 10.07 -7.48
C GLU A 197 13.27 10.35 -8.04
N ALA A 198 12.35 10.91 -7.24
CA ALA A 198 11.00 11.28 -7.69
C ALA A 198 11.04 12.23 -8.89
N LYS A 199 11.93 13.24 -8.84
CA LYS A 199 12.17 14.19 -9.94
C LYS A 199 12.68 13.51 -11.22
N ARG A 200 13.56 12.51 -11.11
CA ARG A 200 14.03 11.70 -12.27
C ARG A 200 12.92 10.81 -12.84
N LEU A 201 12.10 10.19 -11.98
CA LEU A 201 10.98 9.36 -12.41
C LEU A 201 9.91 10.19 -13.14
N GLN A 202 9.55 11.37 -12.65
CA GLN A 202 8.61 12.25 -13.35
C GLN A 202 9.17 12.80 -14.67
N ASP A 203 10.47 13.10 -14.76
CA ASP A 203 11.11 13.48 -16.02
C ASP A 203 11.06 12.32 -17.04
N LEU A 204 11.33 11.09 -16.58
CA LEU A 204 11.18 9.87 -17.38
C LEU A 204 9.73 9.68 -17.89
N TYR A 205 8.72 9.85 -17.04
CA TYR A 205 7.31 9.78 -17.43
C TYR A 205 6.93 10.91 -18.41
N ASN A 206 7.39 12.14 -18.17
CA ASN A 206 7.16 13.29 -19.05
C ASN A 206 7.76 13.06 -20.44
N ASN A 207 8.92 12.40 -20.52
CA ASN A 207 9.60 12.09 -21.78
C ASN A 207 9.06 10.85 -22.49
N GLN A 208 8.50 9.90 -21.76
CA GLN A 208 7.75 8.78 -22.35
C GLN A 208 6.39 9.23 -22.94
N ALA A 209 5.69 10.15 -22.30
CA ALA A 209 4.31 10.52 -22.66
C ALA A 209 4.13 11.07 -24.09
N ILE A 210 3.55 10.28 -24.99
CA ILE A 210 3.26 10.63 -26.40
C ILE A 210 2.13 11.67 -26.51
N THR A 211 2.35 12.74 -27.28
CA THR A 211 1.37 13.84 -27.44
C THR A 211 0.05 13.41 -28.09
N SER A 212 0.10 12.71 -29.22
CA SER A 212 -1.08 12.26 -29.97
C SER A 212 -2.02 11.38 -29.13
N VAL A 213 -1.45 10.57 -28.22
CA VAL A 213 -2.14 9.73 -27.24
C VAL A 213 -2.70 10.58 -26.10
N TRP A 214 -1.88 11.43 -25.47
CA TRP A 214 -2.32 12.29 -24.36
C TRP A 214 -3.51 13.17 -24.76
N ARG A 215 -3.47 13.77 -25.96
CA ARG A 215 -4.57 14.60 -26.48
C ARG A 215 -5.86 13.81 -26.67
N ARG A 216 -5.76 12.55 -27.11
CA ARG A 216 -6.91 11.65 -27.27
C ARG A 216 -7.53 11.27 -25.93
N MET A 217 -6.71 10.92 -24.94
CA MET A 217 -7.18 10.68 -23.56
C MET A 217 -7.85 11.94 -22.99
N ALA A 218 -7.20 13.11 -23.10
CA ALA A 218 -7.72 14.38 -22.59
C ALA A 218 -9.05 14.81 -23.26
N TRP A 219 -9.19 14.55 -24.57
CA TRP A 219 -10.47 14.75 -25.28
C TRP A 219 -11.53 13.74 -24.86
N GLY A 220 -11.14 12.48 -24.64
CA GLY A 220 -12.02 11.42 -24.13
C GLY A 220 -12.59 11.70 -22.74
N CYS A 221 -11.91 12.51 -21.94
CA CYS A 221 -12.35 12.99 -20.63
C CYS A 221 -13.38 14.14 -20.68
N LEU A 222 -13.61 14.77 -21.85
CA LEU A 222 -14.59 15.86 -21.98
C LEU A 222 -16.02 15.32 -22.16
N PRO A 223 -17.00 15.78 -21.34
CA PRO A 223 -18.39 15.34 -21.47
C PRO A 223 -19.10 15.99 -22.66
N THR A 224 -19.74 15.18 -23.50
CA THR A 224 -20.62 15.65 -24.58
C THR A 224 -22.01 15.97 -24.04
N HIS A 225 -22.53 17.17 -24.30
CA HIS A 225 -23.83 17.59 -23.77
C HIS A 225 -24.95 17.30 -24.78
N VAL A 226 -25.79 16.30 -24.50
CA VAL A 226 -26.89 15.87 -25.37
C VAL A 226 -28.21 16.17 -24.66
N LYS A 227 -29.03 17.06 -25.24
CA LYS A 227 -30.30 17.54 -24.63
C LYS A 227 -30.13 18.07 -23.20
N GLY A 228 -29.00 18.72 -22.91
CA GLY A 228 -28.66 19.25 -21.58
C GLY A 228 -28.03 18.23 -20.62
N VAL A 229 -28.05 16.93 -20.93
CA VAL A 229 -27.42 15.89 -20.11
C VAL A 229 -25.98 15.68 -20.57
N ALA A 230 -25.03 15.67 -19.62
CA ALA A 230 -23.64 15.31 -19.87
C ALA A 230 -23.52 13.80 -20.11
N LYS A 231 -22.86 13.40 -21.21
CA LYS A 231 -22.63 12.01 -21.61
C LYS A 231 -21.17 11.78 -21.98
N GLY A 232 -20.59 10.70 -21.44
CA GLY A 232 -19.16 10.41 -21.53
C GLY A 232 -18.34 11.39 -20.68
N GLY A 233 -17.02 11.34 -20.82
CA GLY A 233 -16.09 12.15 -20.01
C GLY A 233 -15.76 11.50 -18.66
N LEU A 234 -15.37 12.30 -17.68
CA LEU A 234 -15.03 11.83 -16.32
C LEU A 234 -16.29 11.48 -15.49
N PRO A 235 -16.16 10.71 -14.39
CA PRO A 235 -17.26 10.34 -13.50
C PRO A 235 -18.09 11.54 -13.03
N SER A 236 -19.41 11.42 -13.12
CA SER A 236 -20.35 12.38 -12.54
C SER A 236 -20.48 12.20 -11.02
N LYS A 237 -21.09 13.18 -10.33
CA LYS A 237 -21.56 13.02 -8.94
C LYS A 237 -22.37 11.72 -8.77
N GLU A 238 -23.32 11.47 -9.66
CA GLU A 238 -24.13 10.24 -9.75
C GLU A 238 -23.28 8.94 -9.82
N THR A 239 -22.10 8.99 -10.45
CA THR A 239 -21.19 7.84 -10.53
C THR A 239 -20.58 7.51 -9.17
N TRP A 240 -20.23 8.53 -8.38
CA TRP A 240 -19.69 8.36 -7.02
C TRP A 240 -20.78 8.01 -6.01
N GLU A 241 -21.95 8.64 -6.07
CA GLU A 241 -23.10 8.36 -5.19
C GLU A 241 -23.49 6.87 -5.21
N LYS A 242 -23.55 6.28 -6.42
CA LYS A 242 -23.92 4.87 -6.67
C LYS A 242 -22.94 3.83 -6.16
N LEU A 243 -21.72 4.19 -5.78
CA LEU A 243 -20.76 3.24 -5.22
C LEU A 243 -21.29 2.68 -3.89
N ASN A 244 -21.49 1.35 -3.83
CA ASN A 244 -21.97 0.64 -2.64
C ASN A 244 -20.89 -0.25 -1.98
N VAL A 245 -19.64 -0.03 -2.35
CA VAL A 245 -18.45 -0.78 -1.88
C VAL A 245 -17.68 0.02 -0.81
N PRO A 246 -16.75 -0.58 -0.06
CA PRO A 246 -15.75 0.15 0.69
C PRO A 246 -14.91 1.05 -0.24
N VAL A 247 -14.79 2.34 0.06
CA VAL A 247 -14.02 3.33 -0.71
C VAL A 247 -12.97 4.00 0.17
N PHE A 248 -11.71 4.05 -0.31
CA PHE A 248 -10.61 4.78 0.32
C PHE A 248 -10.06 5.86 -0.62
N LEU A 249 -10.11 7.13 -0.20
CA LEU A 249 -9.62 8.29 -0.94
C LEU A 249 -8.29 8.80 -0.36
N VAL A 250 -7.21 8.88 -1.12
CA VAL A 250 -5.92 9.40 -0.61
C VAL A 250 -5.39 10.51 -1.50
N GLY A 251 -4.84 11.58 -0.95
CA GLY A 251 -4.22 12.67 -1.71
C GLY A 251 -3.12 13.38 -0.93
N GLY A 252 -2.29 14.17 -1.62
CA GLY A 252 -1.24 14.98 -1.01
C GLY A 252 -1.68 16.42 -0.77
N GLU A 253 -1.29 17.01 0.35
CA GLU A 253 -1.60 18.40 0.71
C GLU A 253 -1.08 19.42 -0.33
N ASP A 254 0.09 19.15 -0.93
CA ASP A 254 0.69 19.96 -1.99
C ASP A 254 0.36 19.44 -3.41
N ASP A 255 -0.66 18.60 -3.59
CA ASP A 255 -1.13 18.17 -4.92
C ASP A 255 -1.73 19.36 -5.69
N ARG A 256 -1.12 19.69 -6.84
CA ARG A 256 -1.53 20.79 -7.74
C ARG A 256 -2.19 20.31 -9.03
N VAL A 257 -2.37 19.00 -9.18
CA VAL A 257 -2.95 18.33 -10.34
C VAL A 257 -4.36 17.85 -10.03
N THR A 258 -4.57 17.31 -8.84
CA THR A 258 -5.87 17.00 -8.23
C THR A 258 -5.88 17.48 -6.78
N PRO A 259 -6.17 18.76 -6.52
CA PRO A 259 -6.05 19.35 -5.19
C PRO A 259 -6.91 18.64 -4.12
N PRO A 260 -6.54 18.68 -2.82
CA PRO A 260 -7.27 18.03 -1.72
C PRO A 260 -8.79 18.29 -1.67
N GLN A 261 -9.24 19.42 -2.21
CA GLN A 261 -10.65 19.79 -2.34
C GLN A 261 -11.45 18.80 -3.22
N GLU A 262 -10.81 18.11 -4.16
CA GLU A 262 -11.44 17.04 -4.96
C GLU A 262 -11.85 15.84 -4.08
N ILE A 263 -11.01 15.48 -3.11
CA ILE A 263 -11.28 14.40 -2.14
C ILE A 263 -12.41 14.80 -1.19
N ALA A 264 -12.51 16.07 -0.81
CA ALA A 264 -13.65 16.57 -0.05
C ALA A 264 -14.96 16.39 -0.85
N LYS A 265 -15.04 16.93 -2.08
CA LYS A 265 -16.22 16.77 -2.95
C LYS A 265 -16.65 15.31 -3.11
N ILE A 266 -15.71 14.40 -3.39
CA ILE A 266 -16.00 12.97 -3.57
C ILE A 266 -16.49 12.35 -2.25
N ARG A 267 -15.89 12.69 -1.11
CA ARG A 267 -16.35 12.24 0.21
C ARG A 267 -17.80 12.68 0.46
N ASP A 268 -18.13 13.92 0.13
CA ASP A 268 -19.46 14.49 0.34
C ASP A 268 -20.50 13.73 -0.52
N PHE A 269 -20.23 13.51 -1.81
CA PHE A 269 -21.09 12.70 -2.70
C PHE A 269 -21.25 11.24 -2.23
N LEU A 270 -20.23 10.69 -1.57
CA LEU A 270 -20.29 9.35 -1.00
C LEU A 270 -21.07 9.28 0.33
N GLN A 271 -21.30 10.42 1.00
CA GLN A 271 -21.97 10.52 2.31
C GLN A 271 -23.42 11.03 2.24
N GLU A 272 -23.81 11.78 1.20
CA GLU A 272 -25.15 12.40 1.05
C GLU A 272 -26.36 11.44 0.92
N VAL A 273 -26.19 10.13 1.10
CA VAL A 273 -27.28 9.14 1.00
C VAL A 273 -28.17 9.11 2.26
N LYS A 274 -28.80 10.25 2.57
CA LYS A 274 -30.01 10.35 3.42
C LYS A 274 -30.96 11.42 2.87
N THR A 275 -32.05 10.94 2.26
CA THR A 275 -33.32 11.65 1.94
C THR A 275 -33.26 12.91 1.06
N THR A 276 -33.91 12.83 -0.10
CA THR A 276 -34.53 13.97 -0.83
C THR A 276 -36.04 14.03 -0.52
N PRO A 277 -36.78 15.12 -0.87
CA PRO A 277 -36.39 16.33 -1.62
C PRO A 277 -36.58 17.62 -0.73
N ASP A 278 -36.67 18.88 -1.17
CA ASP A 278 -36.76 19.52 -2.51
C ASP A 278 -36.36 21.02 -2.46
N THR A 279 -36.43 21.70 -3.62
CA THR A 279 -36.67 23.14 -3.87
C THR A 279 -35.57 24.18 -3.55
N ILE A 280 -34.75 24.45 -4.59
CA ILE A 280 -34.28 25.77 -5.08
C ILE A 280 -33.22 26.56 -4.24
N SER A 281 -32.32 27.22 -4.98
CA SER A 281 -31.09 27.94 -4.59
C SER A 281 -31.30 29.48 -4.63
N PRO A 282 -30.29 30.41 -4.66
CA PRO A 282 -28.82 30.26 -4.70
C PRO A 282 -27.96 31.25 -3.85
N GLY A 283 -26.65 31.00 -3.81
CA GLY A 283 -25.65 32.08 -3.99
C GLY A 283 -24.50 32.20 -2.99
N THR A 284 -23.26 31.91 -3.44
CA THR A 284 -22.03 32.75 -3.31
C THR A 284 -20.83 32.00 -3.92
N SER A 285 -19.86 32.72 -4.50
CA SER A 285 -18.73 32.16 -5.26
C SER A 285 -17.37 32.41 -4.60
N VAL A 286 -16.49 31.40 -4.65
CA VAL A 286 -15.02 31.57 -4.51
C VAL A 286 -14.33 30.66 -5.54
N LEU A 287 -13.20 31.11 -6.09
CA LEU A 287 -12.49 30.51 -7.21
C LEU A 287 -11.42 29.50 -6.75
N ALA A 288 -11.34 28.36 -7.43
CA ALA A 288 -10.17 27.49 -7.46
C ALA A 288 -10.11 26.77 -8.82
N ASP A 289 -9.02 26.96 -9.57
CA ASP A 289 -8.89 26.49 -10.95
C ASP A 289 -7.61 25.67 -11.13
N SER A 290 -7.75 24.41 -11.52
CA SER A 290 -6.64 23.49 -11.85
C SER A 290 -7.15 22.36 -12.75
N ALA A 291 -6.82 22.42 -14.03
CA ALA A 291 -6.77 21.27 -14.93
C ALA A 291 -5.49 21.38 -15.77
N ALA A 292 -4.75 20.27 -15.88
CA ALA A 292 -3.35 20.32 -16.32
C ALA A 292 -3.20 20.35 -17.88
N PRO A 293 -2.05 20.81 -18.44
CA PRO A 293 -0.83 21.16 -17.72
C PRO A 293 -0.10 22.48 -18.10
N VAL A 294 -0.39 23.16 -19.24
CA VAL A 294 0.50 24.23 -19.78
C VAL A 294 -0.04 25.62 -19.36
N ASP A 295 0.86 26.55 -19.01
CA ASP A 295 0.54 27.86 -18.42
C ASP A 295 0.24 28.93 -19.49
N ILE A 296 -1.00 29.42 -19.50
CA ILE A 296 -1.55 30.36 -20.49
C ILE A 296 -1.71 31.77 -19.87
N ASN A 297 -1.51 31.92 -18.56
CA ASN A 297 -1.96 33.10 -17.80
C ASN A 297 -1.19 34.39 -18.09
N ALA A 298 -0.05 34.31 -18.79
CA ALA A 298 0.71 35.48 -19.24
C ALA A 298 0.00 36.33 -20.30
N ALA A 299 -1.05 35.82 -20.97
CA ALA A 299 -1.75 36.52 -22.05
C ALA A 299 -3.02 37.29 -21.63
N ALA A 300 -3.63 36.94 -20.49
CA ALA A 300 -4.96 37.43 -20.11
C ALA A 300 -4.96 38.68 -19.19
N SER A 301 -3.83 39.00 -18.57
CA SER A 301 -3.71 39.96 -17.45
C SER A 301 -3.75 41.45 -17.83
N LYS A 302 -4.45 41.83 -18.92
CA LYS A 302 -4.46 43.20 -19.47
C LYS A 302 -5.84 43.80 -19.80
N ILE A 303 -6.94 43.17 -19.42
CA ILE A 303 -8.30 43.63 -19.80
C ILE A 303 -9.17 44.00 -18.58
N ASP A 304 -9.22 43.17 -17.54
CA ASP A 304 -10.14 43.39 -16.40
C ASP A 304 -9.57 44.35 -15.33
N ALA A 305 -9.45 45.64 -15.70
CA ALA A 305 -8.99 46.72 -14.82
C ALA A 305 -9.92 47.95 -14.87
N LEU A 306 -11.24 47.73 -14.81
CA LEU A 306 -12.27 48.77 -14.79
C LEU A 306 -13.53 48.32 -14.02
N THR A 307 -14.22 49.29 -13.42
CA THR A 307 -15.48 49.17 -12.65
C THR A 307 -15.37 48.53 -11.26
N SER A 308 -15.77 49.28 -10.24
CA SER A 308 -15.84 48.89 -8.83
C SER A 308 -17.09 49.51 -8.17
N LEU A 309 -17.26 49.31 -6.84
CA LEU A 309 -18.35 49.81 -5.97
C LEU A 309 -19.69 49.04 -6.06
N GLY A 310 -20.41 48.79 -4.97
CA GLY A 310 -20.07 48.98 -3.53
C GLY A 310 -21.29 48.88 -2.58
N GLN A 311 -21.01 48.78 -1.26
CA GLN A 311 -21.93 48.96 -0.10
C GLN A 311 -23.11 47.95 0.05
N GLY A 312 -23.63 47.62 1.25
CA GLY A 312 -23.23 47.87 2.65
C GLY A 312 -24.36 47.53 3.66
N GLU A 313 -24.02 47.20 4.92
CA GLU A 313 -24.84 47.35 6.18
C GLU A 313 -26.24 46.65 6.30
N GLU A 314 -26.83 46.26 7.45
CA GLU A 314 -26.43 46.13 8.88
C GLU A 314 -27.40 45.18 9.69
N ASN A 315 -27.11 44.97 10.99
CA ASN A 315 -28.03 44.66 12.14
C ASN A 315 -28.62 43.26 12.50
N THR A 316 -27.90 42.56 13.40
CA THR A 316 -28.23 42.29 14.84
C THR A 316 -29.68 41.97 15.33
N ARG A 317 -29.89 40.79 15.96
CA ARG A 317 -30.30 40.59 17.40
C ARG A 317 -30.70 39.13 17.79
N GLU A 318 -30.21 38.69 18.98
CA GLU A 318 -30.89 38.04 20.15
C GLU A 318 -31.96 36.91 19.95
N SER A 319 -32.13 35.87 20.80
CA SER A 319 -31.47 35.49 22.07
C SER A 319 -31.67 33.99 22.45
N ALA A 320 -31.29 33.61 23.69
CA ALA A 320 -31.29 32.25 24.30
C ALA A 320 -32.63 31.46 24.24
N ASP A 321 -32.68 30.13 24.50
CA ASP A 321 -32.63 29.57 25.87
C ASP A 321 -32.12 28.09 26.01
N GLN A 322 -32.22 27.49 27.20
CA GLN A 322 -31.41 26.35 27.66
C GLN A 322 -32.19 25.08 28.10
N LYS A 323 -31.71 23.87 27.71
CA LYS A 323 -31.45 22.65 28.57
C LYS A 323 -32.58 22.01 29.45
N PRO A 324 -32.37 20.88 30.20
CA PRO A 324 -31.44 19.72 30.06
C PRO A 324 -32.04 18.30 30.45
N VAL A 325 -31.16 17.28 30.54
CA VAL A 325 -31.17 16.05 31.41
C VAL A 325 -32.24 14.93 31.24
N HIS A 326 -31.76 13.73 30.85
CA HIS A 326 -31.70 12.47 31.66
C HIS A 326 -30.81 11.47 30.86
N ARG A 327 -29.72 10.84 31.33
CA ARG A 327 -29.34 10.07 32.55
C ARG A 327 -29.54 8.55 32.43
N THR A 328 -28.50 7.90 31.91
CA THR A 328 -27.84 6.67 32.40
C THR A 328 -28.62 5.61 33.21
N GLN A 329 -28.51 4.35 32.78
CA GLN A 329 -28.34 3.19 33.68
C GLN A 329 -27.27 2.22 33.12
N VAL A 330 -26.68 1.43 34.03
CA VAL A 330 -25.56 0.48 33.84
C VAL A 330 -25.72 -0.63 34.89
N ALA A 331 -25.49 -1.92 34.54
CA ALA A 331 -25.14 -3.07 35.41
C ALA A 331 -25.44 -4.41 34.69
N GLU A 332 -24.82 -5.57 34.98
CA GLU A 332 -23.41 -5.91 35.30
C GLU A 332 -23.21 -7.46 35.07
N PRO A 333 -22.19 -8.22 35.57
CA PRO A 333 -21.75 -9.49 34.96
C PRO A 333 -22.17 -10.77 35.73
N GLU A 334 -21.73 -11.94 35.23
CA GLU A 334 -21.49 -13.15 36.04
C GLU A 334 -20.14 -13.81 35.67
N GLU A 335 -19.60 -14.62 36.58
CA GLU A 335 -18.25 -15.23 36.55
C GLU A 335 -18.31 -16.77 36.30
N GLY A 336 -17.17 -17.44 36.02
CA GLY A 336 -17.14 -18.92 36.13
C GLY A 336 -15.95 -19.71 35.57
N ALA A 337 -14.97 -19.99 36.44
CA ALA A 337 -14.06 -21.16 36.46
C ALA A 337 -12.99 -21.40 35.35
N ASP A 338 -11.79 -21.79 35.81
CA ASP A 338 -10.66 -22.30 35.03
C ASP A 338 -10.75 -23.82 34.76
N ASP A 339 -10.11 -24.28 33.67
CA ASP A 339 -9.43 -25.59 33.63
C ASP A 339 -8.32 -25.59 32.52
N PRO A 340 -7.14 -26.18 32.72
CA PRO A 340 -5.97 -25.93 31.87
C PRO A 340 -5.90 -26.82 30.63
N VAL A 341 -6.34 -26.30 29.48
CA VAL A 341 -6.28 -27.01 28.19
C VAL A 341 -4.91 -26.84 27.50
N THR A 342 -4.32 -27.98 27.12
CA THR A 342 -3.09 -28.13 26.31
C THR A 342 -3.02 -27.12 25.14
N PRO A 343 -1.86 -26.48 24.87
CA PRO A 343 -1.72 -25.48 23.81
C PRO A 343 -2.00 -26.08 22.44
N THR A 344 -3.23 -25.89 21.98
CA THR A 344 -3.66 -26.20 20.62
C THR A 344 -3.19 -25.06 19.73
N GLU A 345 -2.53 -25.36 18.62
CA GLU A 345 -2.32 -24.34 17.57
C GLU A 345 -3.69 -23.76 17.20
N GLN A 346 -3.93 -22.48 17.52
CA GLN A 346 -5.14 -21.79 17.08
C GLN A 346 -5.07 -21.64 15.56
N ALA A 347 -5.61 -22.65 14.86
CA ALA A 347 -5.56 -22.76 13.41
C ALA A 347 -6.20 -21.51 12.80
N ALA A 348 -5.37 -20.61 12.29
CA ALA A 348 -5.72 -19.25 11.90
C ALA A 348 -7.09 -19.20 11.21
N SER A 349 -8.08 -18.65 11.92
CA SER A 349 -9.49 -18.74 11.53
C SER A 349 -9.69 -18.12 10.16
N LEU A 350 -10.55 -18.73 9.34
CA LEU A 350 -10.77 -18.30 7.96
C LEU A 350 -11.60 -17.00 7.95
N PRO A 351 -11.02 -15.84 7.57
CA PRO A 351 -11.76 -14.58 7.54
C PRO A 351 -12.88 -14.65 6.50
N SER A 352 -13.94 -13.87 6.70
CA SER A 352 -15.11 -13.90 5.81
C SER A 352 -14.82 -13.32 4.43
N LEU A 353 -15.52 -13.84 3.43
CA LEU A 353 -15.53 -13.36 2.04
C LEU A 353 -16.85 -12.62 1.77
N SER A 354 -17.12 -11.56 2.52
CA SER A 354 -18.23 -10.66 2.22
C SER A 354 -17.86 -9.81 1.00
N LEU A 355 -18.25 -10.24 -0.20
CA LEU A 355 -18.12 -9.43 -1.42
C LEU A 355 -18.90 -8.11 -1.27
N HIS A 356 -20.09 -8.19 -0.66
CA HIS A 356 -21.00 -7.08 -0.44
C HIS A 356 -20.93 -6.57 1.01
N ARG A 357 -19.75 -6.08 1.41
CA ARG A 357 -19.54 -5.46 2.72
C ARG A 357 -20.14 -4.05 2.71
N LYS A 358 -20.68 -3.60 3.85
CA LYS A 358 -21.38 -2.29 3.97
C LYS A 358 -20.51 -1.15 3.41
N LYS A 359 -21.11 -0.22 2.65
CA LYS A 359 -20.46 1.01 2.17
C LYS A 359 -19.80 1.75 3.35
N VAL A 360 -18.47 1.81 3.31
CA VAL A 360 -17.63 2.56 4.24
C VAL A 360 -16.77 3.51 3.43
N VAL A 361 -16.70 4.77 3.84
CA VAL A 361 -15.96 5.83 3.14
C VAL A 361 -14.84 6.31 4.06
N ARG A 362 -13.59 6.05 3.67
CA ARG A 362 -12.40 6.54 4.36
C ARG A 362 -11.61 7.48 3.47
N SER A 363 -10.90 8.42 4.07
CA SER A 363 -10.12 9.39 3.31
C SER A 363 -9.00 10.00 4.13
N ILE A 364 -7.80 10.10 3.53
CA ILE A 364 -6.62 10.70 4.16
C ILE A 364 -6.00 11.73 3.21
N ILE A 365 -5.69 12.92 3.74
CA ILE A 365 -4.75 13.84 3.10
C ILE A 365 -3.40 13.63 3.78
N MET A 366 -2.39 13.24 3.01
CA MET A 366 -1.02 13.15 3.47
C MET A 366 -0.45 14.57 3.55
N GLY A 367 0.17 14.94 4.67
CA GLY A 367 0.73 16.27 4.88
C GLY A 367 1.94 16.58 4.00
N LYS A 368 2.36 17.84 3.99
CA LYS A 368 3.55 18.30 3.23
C LYS A 368 4.80 17.43 3.50
N PRO A 369 5.63 17.10 2.49
CA PRO A 369 5.59 17.58 1.11
C PRO A 369 4.85 16.64 0.15
N ALA A 370 3.78 15.97 0.60
CA ALA A 370 3.04 15.03 -0.24
C ALA A 370 2.30 15.73 -1.41
N THR A 371 2.53 15.26 -2.64
CA THR A 371 2.03 15.83 -3.90
C THR A 371 1.28 14.78 -4.74
N HIS A 372 0.99 15.05 -6.03
CA HIS A 372 0.35 14.09 -6.93
C HIS A 372 1.14 12.77 -7.10
N ALA A 373 2.44 12.81 -6.79
CA ALA A 373 3.41 11.73 -6.99
C ALA A 373 3.40 10.63 -5.90
N LEU A 374 2.36 10.54 -5.06
CA LEU A 374 2.32 9.70 -3.84
C LEU A 374 2.84 8.26 -4.03
N LEU A 375 2.54 7.66 -5.18
CA LEU A 375 2.90 6.29 -5.56
C LEU A 375 4.40 6.02 -5.62
N TYR A 376 5.21 7.00 -6.01
CA TYR A 376 6.62 6.80 -6.36
C TYR A 376 7.59 7.79 -5.70
N THR A 377 7.10 8.82 -5.02
CA THR A 377 7.93 9.65 -4.14
C THR A 377 8.36 8.82 -2.91
N PRO A 378 9.66 8.67 -2.61
CA PRO A 378 10.15 7.78 -1.54
C PRO A 378 9.52 8.01 -0.17
N SER A 379 9.37 9.28 0.24
CA SER A 379 8.81 9.68 1.52
C SER A 379 7.32 9.36 1.68
N THR A 380 6.55 9.21 0.60
CA THR A 380 5.10 8.92 0.65
C THR A 380 4.75 7.48 0.30
N ALA A 381 5.47 6.85 -0.63
CA ALA A 381 5.07 5.58 -1.22
C ALA A 381 4.97 4.43 -0.19
N ARG A 382 5.86 4.43 0.80
CA ARG A 382 5.86 3.43 1.90
C ARG A 382 4.67 3.60 2.85
N ILE A 383 4.35 4.84 3.19
CA ILE A 383 3.19 5.20 4.03
C ILE A 383 1.90 4.83 3.29
N LEU A 384 1.78 5.21 2.01
CA LEU A 384 0.63 4.90 1.17
C LEU A 384 0.41 3.39 1.03
N ALA A 385 1.45 2.59 0.81
CA ALA A 385 1.34 1.14 0.74
C ALA A 385 0.82 0.53 2.06
N GLY A 386 1.29 1.02 3.22
CA GLY A 386 0.80 0.60 4.52
C GLY A 386 -0.67 0.98 4.76
N LEU A 387 -1.04 2.23 4.50
CA LEU A 387 -2.43 2.72 4.63
C LEU A 387 -3.42 1.95 3.73
N ILE A 388 -3.01 1.64 2.50
CA ILE A 388 -3.81 0.81 1.57
C ILE A 388 -3.96 -0.62 2.12
N SER A 389 -2.89 -1.21 2.65
CA SER A 389 -2.92 -2.54 3.28
C SER A 389 -3.86 -2.56 4.48
N ASP A 390 -3.76 -1.59 5.39
CA ASP A 390 -4.61 -1.49 6.57
C ASP A 390 -6.10 -1.36 6.18
N PHE A 391 -6.42 -0.52 5.19
CA PHE A 391 -7.78 -0.39 4.66
C PHE A 391 -8.30 -1.70 4.04
N MET A 392 -7.47 -2.39 3.25
CA MET A 392 -7.84 -3.65 2.60
C MET A 392 -8.09 -4.78 3.61
N VAL A 393 -7.29 -4.85 4.68
CA VAL A 393 -7.47 -5.81 5.78
C VAL A 393 -8.74 -5.52 6.57
N VAL A 394 -8.90 -4.29 7.05
CA VAL A 394 -10.00 -3.92 7.95
C VAL A 394 -11.33 -3.90 7.21
N HIS A 395 -11.43 -3.18 6.08
CA HIS A 395 -12.71 -2.84 5.44
C HIS A 395 -13.12 -3.75 4.28
N ILE A 396 -12.17 -4.40 3.61
CA ILE A 396 -12.47 -5.39 2.55
C ILE A 396 -12.49 -6.79 3.15
N THR A 397 -11.35 -7.45 3.34
CA THR A 397 -11.27 -8.76 4.00
C THR A 397 -9.92 -9.02 4.66
N GLY A 398 -9.94 -9.59 5.87
CA GLY A 398 -8.74 -10.04 6.58
C GLY A 398 -7.93 -11.11 5.84
N ARG A 399 -8.48 -11.73 4.77
CA ARG A 399 -7.68 -12.60 3.86
C ARG A 399 -6.61 -11.86 3.08
N LEU A 400 -6.66 -10.53 3.04
CA LEU A 400 -5.63 -9.69 2.44
C LEU A 400 -4.49 -9.37 3.44
N ASP A 401 -4.60 -9.76 4.71
CA ASP A 401 -3.49 -9.60 5.66
C ASP A 401 -2.35 -10.57 5.33
N LEU A 402 -1.15 -10.02 5.13
CA LEU A 402 0.02 -10.79 4.78
C LEU A 402 0.50 -11.67 5.95
N GLY A 403 0.24 -11.27 7.19
CA GLY A 403 0.50 -12.08 8.38
C GLY A 403 -0.31 -13.38 8.36
N TRP A 404 -1.63 -13.26 8.28
CA TRP A 404 -2.58 -14.36 8.15
C TRP A 404 -2.30 -15.23 6.93
N GLN A 405 -2.08 -14.64 5.73
CA GLN A 405 -1.72 -15.41 4.53
C GLN A 405 -0.46 -16.25 4.75
N LEU A 406 0.59 -15.66 5.32
CA LEU A 406 1.85 -16.35 5.58
C LEU A 406 1.73 -17.39 6.70
N GLN A 407 0.74 -17.32 7.59
CA GLN A 407 0.43 -18.37 8.56
C GLN A 407 -0.37 -19.49 7.88
N TYR A 408 -1.53 -19.17 7.31
CA TYR A 408 -2.47 -20.11 6.66
C TYR A 408 -1.82 -20.95 5.55
N LEU A 409 -0.93 -20.36 4.73
CA LEU A 409 -0.23 -21.05 3.65
C LEU A 409 1.01 -21.85 4.10
N SER A 410 1.43 -21.78 5.37
CA SER A 410 2.65 -22.44 5.87
C SER A 410 2.39 -23.73 6.67
N ARG A 411 1.30 -24.45 6.36
CA ARG A 411 0.84 -25.65 7.10
C ARG A 411 1.72 -26.91 7.01
N ASP A 412 2.89 -26.85 6.36
CA ASP A 412 3.81 -27.99 6.21
C ASP A 412 4.85 -28.08 7.34
N GLY A 413 4.70 -29.07 8.23
CA GLY A 413 5.61 -29.37 9.34
C GLY A 413 7.03 -29.86 8.96
N LYS A 414 7.50 -29.66 7.73
CA LYS A 414 8.86 -30.03 7.27
C LYS A 414 9.86 -28.88 7.45
N TRP A 415 9.87 -28.30 8.65
CA TRP A 415 10.52 -27.01 8.92
C TRP A 415 12.04 -27.10 9.09
N ASP A 416 12.55 -28.05 9.87
CA ASP A 416 13.89 -27.94 10.45
C ASP A 416 15.03 -28.00 9.40
N VAL A 417 15.05 -29.04 8.55
CA VAL A 417 16.16 -29.29 7.61
C VAL A 417 16.34 -28.18 6.57
N LYS A 418 15.26 -27.62 6.00
CA LYS A 418 15.34 -26.52 5.02
C LYS A 418 15.72 -25.17 5.65
N ASN A 419 15.49 -24.99 6.96
CA ASN A 419 15.90 -23.77 7.65
C ASN A 419 17.35 -23.84 8.16
N LEU A 420 17.91 -25.02 8.48
CA LEU A 420 19.27 -25.15 9.02
C LEU A 420 20.35 -24.55 8.11
N GLN A 421 20.45 -24.94 6.83
CA GLN A 421 21.45 -24.37 5.91
C GLN A 421 21.34 -22.84 5.77
N LYS A 422 20.10 -22.33 5.76
CA LYS A 422 19.79 -20.90 5.67
C LYS A 422 20.12 -20.15 6.97
N TRP A 423 20.02 -20.82 8.12
CA TRP A 423 20.40 -20.31 9.43
C TRP A 423 21.93 -20.37 9.65
N GLN A 424 22.62 -21.39 9.10
CA GLN A 424 24.08 -21.47 9.10
C GLN A 424 24.68 -20.34 8.24
N ALA A 425 24.15 -20.13 7.03
CA ALA A 425 24.50 -19.01 6.15
C ALA A 425 24.00 -17.62 6.63
N VAL A 426 23.46 -17.52 7.84
CA VAL A 426 23.21 -16.26 8.54
C VAL A 426 24.27 -16.09 9.62
N GLU A 427 24.93 -14.94 9.56
CA GLU A 427 25.88 -14.45 10.55
C GLU A 427 25.28 -14.50 11.97
N PRO A 428 25.99 -15.07 12.97
CA PRO A 428 25.47 -15.25 14.32
C PRO A 428 24.97 -13.97 15.02
N VAL A 429 25.74 -12.89 14.92
CA VAL A 429 25.61 -11.65 15.72
C VAL A 429 25.94 -10.45 14.84
N SER A 430 25.21 -9.35 14.97
CA SER A 430 25.45 -8.10 14.23
C SER A 430 26.57 -7.23 14.83
N GLU A 431 26.95 -6.19 14.10
CA GLU A 431 27.66 -5.04 14.70
C GLU A 431 26.75 -4.23 15.65
N PRO A 432 27.30 -3.33 16.49
CA PRO A 432 26.52 -2.55 17.44
C PRO A 432 25.41 -1.73 16.77
N ILE A 433 24.25 -1.73 17.40
CA ILE A 433 23.06 -0.99 16.97
C ILE A 433 22.74 0.03 18.06
N GLY A 434 22.90 1.32 17.74
CA GLY A 434 22.70 2.45 18.66
C GLY A 434 23.57 2.45 19.93
N GLY A 435 24.65 1.67 19.98
CA GLY A 435 25.45 1.49 21.20
C GLY A 435 24.74 0.71 22.32
N ILE A 436 23.64 0.03 22.02
CA ILE A 436 22.79 -0.67 23.02
C ILE A 436 22.62 -2.15 22.67
N PHE A 437 22.45 -2.47 21.38
CA PHE A 437 22.03 -3.81 20.96
C PHE A 437 23.04 -4.49 20.03
N ARG A 438 23.00 -5.81 20.00
CA ARG A 438 23.42 -6.61 18.84
C ARG A 438 22.26 -7.54 18.43
N ALA A 439 21.90 -7.53 17.14
CA ALA A 439 20.87 -8.39 16.58
C ALA A 439 21.46 -9.78 16.30
N ILE A 440 20.94 -10.82 16.94
CA ILE A 440 21.48 -12.18 16.86
C ILE A 440 20.49 -13.12 16.15
N LYS A 441 20.97 -14.23 15.58
CA LYS A 441 20.10 -15.37 15.20
C LYS A 441 19.81 -16.22 16.45
N THR A 442 18.69 -16.95 16.47
CA THR A 442 18.42 -17.87 17.59
C THR A 442 19.55 -18.90 17.70
N LEU A 443 19.94 -19.29 18.91
CA LEU A 443 20.95 -20.32 19.14
C LEU A 443 20.34 -21.72 18.87
N ARG A 444 21.16 -22.77 18.83
CA ARG A 444 20.70 -24.18 18.81
C ARG A 444 21.57 -24.99 19.76
N GLU A 445 20.98 -25.85 20.59
CA GLU A 445 21.70 -26.54 21.68
C GLU A 445 22.95 -27.32 21.23
N VAL A 446 22.87 -27.94 20.05
CA VAL A 446 23.87 -28.86 19.49
C VAL A 446 24.63 -28.30 18.28
N ASP A 447 24.71 -26.97 18.14
CA ASP A 447 25.46 -26.32 17.06
C ASP A 447 26.92 -26.03 17.47
N GLU A 448 27.85 -26.27 16.55
CA GLU A 448 29.30 -26.19 16.80
C GLU A 448 29.81 -24.74 16.98
N ASP A 449 29.13 -23.75 16.40
CA ASP A 449 29.55 -22.33 16.39
C ASP A 449 28.63 -21.42 17.23
N HIS A 450 27.34 -21.73 17.33
CA HIS A 450 26.31 -20.85 17.92
C HIS A 450 25.31 -21.60 18.83
N SER A 451 25.85 -22.50 19.65
CA SER A 451 25.21 -23.05 20.86
C SER A 451 25.46 -22.15 22.10
N PRO A 452 24.70 -22.32 23.20
CA PRO A 452 24.82 -21.45 24.37
C PRO A 452 26.24 -21.39 24.97
N SER A 453 26.98 -22.50 24.99
CA SER A 453 28.35 -22.54 25.53
C SER A 453 29.33 -21.73 24.69
N GLU A 454 29.29 -21.88 23.35
CA GLU A 454 30.20 -21.19 22.45
C GLU A 454 29.82 -19.71 22.30
N PHE A 455 28.53 -19.39 22.36
CA PHE A 455 28.04 -18.02 22.45
C PHE A 455 28.53 -17.32 23.72
N VAL A 456 28.45 -17.97 24.89
CA VAL A 456 28.99 -17.45 26.16
C VAL A 456 30.50 -17.21 26.06
N LYS A 457 31.27 -18.20 25.59
CA LYS A 457 32.74 -18.08 25.43
C LYS A 457 33.13 -16.92 24.51
N LYS A 458 32.39 -16.72 23.41
CA LYS A 458 32.72 -15.75 22.35
C LYS A 458 32.17 -14.35 22.60
N TRP A 459 31.02 -14.22 23.26
CA TRP A 459 30.29 -12.95 23.39
C TRP A 459 29.99 -12.53 24.83
N GLY A 460 30.09 -13.40 25.84
CA GLY A 460 29.78 -13.07 27.25
C GLY A 460 30.65 -11.96 27.86
N GLY A 461 31.76 -11.61 27.22
CA GLY A 461 32.52 -10.39 27.52
C GLY A 461 31.69 -9.11 27.32
N VAL A 462 30.90 -9.03 26.24
CA VAL A 462 30.22 -7.80 25.76
C VAL A 462 28.70 -7.93 25.61
N ILE A 463 28.13 -9.12 25.48
CA ILE A 463 26.68 -9.34 25.55
C ILE A 463 26.36 -9.86 26.95
N LYS A 464 25.49 -9.13 27.68
CA LYS A 464 25.19 -9.39 29.10
C LYS A 464 23.76 -9.83 29.35
N ASP A 465 22.88 -9.57 28.39
CA ASP A 465 21.48 -9.96 28.40
C ASP A 465 21.06 -10.40 26.99
N VAL A 466 20.13 -11.36 26.90
CA VAL A 466 19.53 -11.81 25.65
C VAL A 466 18.00 -11.74 25.75
N ILE A 467 17.37 -11.00 24.84
CA ILE A 467 15.91 -10.95 24.68
C ILE A 467 15.50 -11.83 23.50
N ASP A 468 14.84 -12.94 23.79
CA ASP A 468 14.19 -13.79 22.79
C ASP A 468 12.78 -13.27 22.49
N ILE A 469 12.61 -12.72 21.28
CA ILE A 469 11.32 -12.25 20.77
C ILE A 469 10.59 -13.30 19.90
N SER A 470 11.03 -14.56 19.88
CA SER A 470 10.28 -15.66 19.24
C SER A 470 9.05 -16.06 20.08
N HIS A 471 8.06 -16.72 19.46
CA HIS A 471 6.83 -17.12 20.16
C HIS A 471 7.08 -18.38 21.01
N ASP A 472 7.47 -19.45 20.32
CA ASP A 472 7.68 -20.80 20.83
C ASP A 472 8.87 -20.87 21.79
N ASN A 473 8.99 -21.94 22.57
CA ASN A 473 10.18 -22.15 23.40
C ASN A 473 11.46 -22.25 22.53
N PRO A 474 12.60 -21.70 22.98
CA PRO A 474 13.84 -21.72 22.21
C PRO A 474 14.34 -23.15 21.96
N VAL A 475 15.02 -23.36 20.84
CA VAL A 475 15.65 -24.64 20.44
C VAL A 475 17.04 -24.84 21.10
N TYR A 476 17.20 -24.26 22.28
CA TYR A 476 18.38 -24.30 23.15
C TYR A 476 17.93 -24.02 24.60
N ASN A 477 18.72 -24.42 25.59
CA ASN A 477 18.43 -24.20 27.00
C ASN A 477 18.93 -22.81 27.46
N PRO A 478 18.05 -21.88 27.88
CA PRO A 478 18.46 -20.57 28.38
C PRO A 478 19.44 -20.61 29.57
N GLN A 479 19.37 -21.65 30.40
CA GLN A 479 20.29 -21.81 31.54
C GLN A 479 21.76 -21.94 31.12
N GLY A 480 22.04 -22.29 29.85
CA GLY A 480 23.39 -22.28 29.30
C GLY A 480 23.97 -20.86 29.17
N LEU A 481 23.10 -19.86 28.91
CA LEU A 481 23.47 -18.45 28.90
C LEU A 481 23.65 -17.90 30.31
N GLU A 482 22.70 -18.23 31.21
CA GLU A 482 22.68 -17.74 32.60
C GLU A 482 23.90 -18.21 33.41
N LYS A 483 24.32 -19.48 33.23
CA LYS A 483 25.57 -20.02 33.79
C LYS A 483 26.83 -19.32 33.27
N GLY A 484 26.73 -18.65 32.12
CA GLY A 484 27.75 -17.78 31.54
C GLY A 484 27.65 -16.32 31.95
N GLY A 485 26.75 -15.97 32.88
CA GLY A 485 26.47 -14.58 33.29
C GLY A 485 25.52 -13.81 32.36
N ILE A 486 25.14 -14.38 31.22
CA ILE A 486 24.24 -13.75 30.25
C ILE A 486 22.79 -13.99 30.67
N HIS A 487 22.11 -12.96 31.14
CA HIS A 487 20.74 -13.07 31.64
C HIS A 487 19.75 -13.23 30.47
N TYR A 488 18.73 -14.07 30.62
CA TYR A 488 17.78 -14.38 29.55
C TYR A 488 16.38 -13.82 29.83
N HIS A 489 15.79 -13.19 28.82
CA HIS A 489 14.47 -12.56 28.88
C HIS A 489 13.61 -13.05 27.71
N LYS A 490 12.39 -13.54 27.99
CA LYS A 490 11.45 -14.03 26.98
C LYS A 490 10.36 -13.00 26.74
N PHE A 491 10.20 -12.55 25.50
CA PHE A 491 9.19 -11.57 25.08
C PHE A 491 8.41 -12.12 23.87
N PRO A 492 7.41 -13.00 24.08
CA PRO A 492 6.81 -13.77 22.99
C PRO A 492 5.95 -12.89 22.08
N THR A 493 6.25 -12.89 20.77
CA THR A 493 5.53 -12.08 19.76
C THR A 493 5.07 -12.93 18.59
N VAL A 494 4.06 -12.47 17.85
CA VAL A 494 3.44 -13.25 16.76
C VAL A 494 4.39 -13.41 15.57
N SER A 495 4.45 -14.59 14.96
CA SER A 495 5.39 -14.87 13.87
C SER A 495 4.92 -14.30 12.51
N LYS A 496 5.86 -13.69 11.78
CA LYS A 496 5.72 -13.10 10.42
C LYS A 496 4.88 -11.79 10.32
N VAL A 497 4.17 -11.42 11.37
CA VAL A 497 3.43 -10.15 11.50
C VAL A 497 4.35 -9.04 12.04
N PRO A 498 4.19 -7.76 11.65
CA PRO A 498 4.78 -6.63 12.36
C PRO A 498 4.20 -6.51 13.78
N PRO A 499 5.02 -6.20 14.80
CA PRO A 499 4.55 -5.96 16.17
C PRO A 499 3.47 -4.88 16.27
N THR A 500 2.53 -5.10 17.18
CA THR A 500 1.49 -4.15 17.61
C THR A 500 2.07 -3.03 18.48
N ASP A 501 1.35 -1.91 18.58
CA ASP A 501 1.71 -0.79 19.46
C ASP A 501 1.90 -1.19 20.94
N ALA A 502 1.11 -2.16 21.42
CA ALA A 502 1.26 -2.73 22.77
C ALA A 502 2.53 -3.57 22.91
N GLU A 503 2.86 -4.44 21.94
CA GLU A 503 4.12 -5.19 21.91
C GLU A 503 5.34 -4.25 21.82
N ILE A 504 5.27 -3.18 21.01
CA ILE A 504 6.34 -2.18 20.88
C ILE A 504 6.59 -1.51 22.23
N LYS A 505 5.52 -1.03 22.89
CA LYS A 505 5.61 -0.41 24.22
C LYS A 505 6.23 -1.37 25.25
N GLY A 506 5.71 -2.59 25.34
CA GLY A 506 6.21 -3.60 26.30
C GLY A 506 7.67 -3.99 26.05
N PHE A 507 8.12 -4.04 24.79
CA PHE A 507 9.52 -4.26 24.45
C PHE A 507 10.41 -3.08 24.87
N ILE A 508 9.96 -1.84 24.66
CA ILE A 508 10.70 -0.64 25.08
C ILE A 508 10.82 -0.60 26.61
N GLU A 509 9.74 -0.87 27.35
CA GLU A 509 9.72 -0.93 28.82
C GLU A 509 10.62 -2.05 29.37
N LEU A 510 10.65 -3.23 28.72
CA LEU A 510 11.58 -4.31 29.04
C LEU A 510 13.04 -3.89 28.82
N VAL A 511 13.36 -3.28 27.67
CA VAL A 511 14.73 -2.82 27.38
C VAL A 511 15.17 -1.73 28.35
N ASP A 512 14.32 -0.75 28.65
CA ASP A 512 14.66 0.32 29.60
C ASP A 512 15.03 -0.25 30.97
N LYS A 513 14.19 -1.18 31.49
CA LYS A 513 14.49 -1.93 32.72
C LYS A 513 15.82 -2.67 32.63
N VAL A 514 16.05 -3.46 31.58
CA VAL A 514 17.28 -4.25 31.41
C VAL A 514 18.51 -3.36 31.35
N ARG A 515 18.44 -2.19 30.70
CA ARG A 515 19.54 -1.21 30.65
C ARG A 515 19.86 -0.62 32.02
N ASP A 516 18.86 -0.38 32.87
CA ASP A 516 19.10 0.08 34.23
C ASP A 516 19.69 -1.03 35.12
N GLU A 517 19.21 -2.27 34.99
CA GLU A 517 19.82 -3.45 35.65
C GLU A 517 21.26 -3.72 35.16
N GLN A 518 21.57 -3.41 33.90
CA GLN A 518 22.93 -3.50 33.35
C GLN A 518 23.86 -2.42 33.94
N LYS A 519 23.39 -1.17 34.16
CA LYS A 519 24.22 -0.11 34.77
C LYS A 519 24.70 -0.48 36.16
N GLU A 520 23.81 -1.05 37.00
CA GLU A 520 24.18 -1.44 38.36
C GLU A 520 25.04 -2.71 38.40
N ARG A 521 24.80 -3.68 37.50
CA ARG A 521 25.72 -4.82 37.30
C ARG A 521 27.10 -4.37 36.83
N ALA A 522 27.18 -3.48 35.84
CA ALA A 522 28.44 -2.97 35.30
C ALA A 522 29.33 -2.32 36.37
N LYS A 523 28.76 -1.52 37.28
CA LYS A 523 29.47 -0.96 38.44
C LYS A 523 29.95 -2.04 39.41
N ARG A 524 29.05 -2.96 39.78
CA ARG A 524 29.29 -4.00 40.80
C ARG A 524 30.33 -5.03 40.37
N GLU A 525 30.34 -5.36 39.08
CA GLU A 525 31.16 -6.42 38.48
C GLU A 525 32.30 -5.88 37.61
N ASN A 526 32.52 -4.55 37.65
CA ASN A 526 33.56 -3.82 36.94
C ASN A 526 33.65 -4.20 35.44
N TRP A 527 32.52 -4.15 34.74
CA TRP A 527 32.47 -4.36 33.29
C TRP A 527 33.16 -3.20 32.56
N GLY A 528 33.64 -3.45 31.34
CA GLY A 528 34.12 -2.40 30.44
C GLY A 528 32.97 -1.53 29.89
N GLU A 529 33.31 -0.46 29.17
CA GLU A 529 32.32 0.51 28.65
C GLU A 529 31.40 -0.09 27.57
N GLU A 530 31.87 -1.10 26.83
CA GLU A 530 31.08 -1.80 25.81
C GLU A 530 30.33 -3.02 26.38
N TYR A 531 29.06 -2.83 26.74
CA TYR A 531 28.12 -3.90 27.01
C TYR A 531 26.79 -3.70 26.26
N TYR A 532 26.19 -4.82 25.83
CA TYR A 532 25.07 -4.85 24.89
C TYR A 532 23.99 -5.85 25.31
N ILE A 533 22.78 -5.60 24.79
CA ILE A 533 21.65 -6.53 24.81
C ILE A 533 21.59 -7.27 23.47
N GLY A 534 21.69 -8.60 23.50
CA GLY A 534 21.44 -9.46 22.35
C GLY A 534 19.94 -9.58 22.10
N VAL A 535 19.46 -9.41 20.87
CA VAL A 535 18.01 -9.55 20.57
C VAL A 535 17.81 -10.45 19.36
N HIS A 536 16.93 -11.47 19.46
CA HIS A 536 16.64 -12.38 18.36
C HIS A 536 15.19 -12.81 18.23
N CYS A 537 14.75 -12.93 16.98
CA CYS A 537 13.72 -13.89 16.60
C CYS A 537 14.43 -15.18 16.13
N HIS A 538 13.97 -15.83 15.05
CA HIS A 538 14.71 -16.97 14.49
C HIS A 538 16.02 -16.56 13.77
N TYR A 539 15.99 -15.49 12.95
CA TYR A 539 17.12 -15.11 12.08
C TYR A 539 17.79 -13.76 12.42
N GLY A 540 17.22 -12.94 13.31
CA GLY A 540 17.77 -11.61 13.61
C GLY A 540 17.67 -10.61 12.44
N PHE A 541 16.49 -10.46 11.83
CA PHE A 541 16.24 -9.48 10.75
C PHE A 541 14.92 -8.73 10.89
N ASN A 542 13.76 -9.31 10.51
CA ASN A 542 12.53 -8.53 10.34
C ASN A 542 11.92 -8.05 11.68
N ARG A 543 11.43 -8.97 12.53
CA ARG A 543 10.89 -8.61 13.86
C ARG A 543 11.95 -7.92 14.74
N THR A 544 13.17 -8.45 14.76
CA THR A 544 14.29 -7.87 15.51
C THR A 544 14.57 -6.44 15.08
N GLY A 545 14.79 -6.20 13.78
CA GLY A 545 15.03 -4.87 13.25
C GLY A 545 13.87 -3.92 13.47
N PHE A 546 12.63 -4.38 13.38
CA PHE A 546 11.46 -3.57 13.69
C PHE A 546 11.48 -3.06 15.14
N PHE A 547 11.63 -3.97 16.12
CA PHE A 547 11.73 -3.58 17.54
C PHE A 547 12.92 -2.67 17.83
N LEU A 548 14.10 -2.97 17.27
CA LEU A 548 15.29 -2.15 17.47
C LEU A 548 15.13 -0.76 16.83
N VAL A 549 14.57 -0.67 15.62
CA VAL A 549 14.23 0.62 14.98
C VAL A 549 13.26 1.42 15.85
N CYS A 550 12.19 0.80 16.35
CA CYS A 550 11.25 1.50 17.22
C CYS A 550 11.93 2.06 18.48
N TYR A 551 12.82 1.29 19.10
CA TYR A 551 13.60 1.78 20.25
C TYR A 551 14.55 2.93 19.86
N LEU A 552 15.26 2.84 18.73
CA LEU A 552 16.16 3.91 18.28
C LEU A 552 15.42 5.24 18.02
N VAL A 553 14.19 5.17 17.49
CA VAL A 553 13.33 6.35 17.29
C VAL A 553 12.79 6.87 18.63
N GLU A 554 12.16 6.01 19.44
CA GLU A 554 11.40 6.40 20.63
C GLU A 554 12.27 6.61 21.90
N ARG A 555 13.55 6.24 21.88
CA ARG A 555 14.50 6.40 23.00
C ARG A 555 15.87 6.97 22.64
N CYS A 556 16.29 6.91 21.37
CA CYS A 556 17.62 7.40 20.96
C CYS A 556 17.58 8.60 20.00
N GLY A 557 16.39 9.12 19.65
CA GLY A 557 16.24 10.34 18.85
C GLY A 557 16.60 10.20 17.36
N TYR A 558 16.66 8.97 16.83
CA TYR A 558 16.87 8.73 15.40
C TYR A 558 15.59 9.08 14.62
N THR A 559 15.72 9.55 13.37
CA THR A 559 14.57 9.51 12.45
C THR A 559 14.28 8.06 12.03
N PRO A 560 13.06 7.74 11.56
CA PRO A 560 12.72 6.39 11.09
C PRO A 560 13.66 5.91 9.99
N GLU A 561 14.03 6.78 9.06
CA GLU A 561 14.95 6.51 7.95
C GLU A 561 16.35 6.17 8.48
N ALA A 562 16.89 7.03 9.35
CA ALA A 562 18.20 6.86 9.94
C ALA A 562 18.29 5.58 10.81
N ALA A 563 17.23 5.24 11.54
CA ALA A 563 17.17 4.01 12.32
C ALA A 563 17.09 2.76 11.43
N ILE A 564 16.27 2.78 10.36
CA ILE A 564 16.17 1.68 9.38
C ILE A 564 17.50 1.49 8.64
N GLU A 565 18.17 2.58 8.25
CA GLU A 565 19.47 2.52 7.60
C GLU A 565 20.56 2.03 8.55
N HIS A 566 20.67 2.58 9.77
CA HIS A 566 21.65 2.12 10.78
C HIS A 566 21.49 0.63 11.06
N PHE A 567 20.26 0.13 11.20
CA PHE A 567 20.00 -1.31 11.33
C PHE A 567 20.45 -2.10 10.09
N ALA A 568 20.22 -1.59 8.88
CA ALA A 568 20.62 -2.25 7.63
C ALA A 568 22.15 -2.26 7.41
N GLN A 569 22.87 -1.24 7.93
CA GLN A 569 24.32 -1.16 7.96
C GLN A 569 24.91 -2.16 8.98
N SER A 570 24.50 -2.09 10.26
CA SER A 570 25.00 -2.98 11.33
C SER A 570 24.58 -4.44 11.16
N ARG A 571 23.45 -4.72 10.49
CA ARG A 571 22.93 -6.07 10.21
C ARG A 571 22.63 -6.24 8.72
N PRO A 572 23.63 -6.60 7.89
CA PRO A 572 23.53 -6.59 6.44
C PRO A 572 22.29 -7.30 5.87
N LYS A 573 21.66 -6.65 4.88
CA LYS A 573 20.32 -6.95 4.30
C LYS A 573 19.13 -6.48 5.15
N GLY A 574 19.33 -5.98 6.38
CA GLY A 574 18.36 -5.23 7.18
C GLY A 574 16.97 -5.88 7.35
N ILE A 575 15.94 -5.04 7.42
CA ILE A 575 14.53 -5.47 7.38
C ILE A 575 14.18 -5.81 5.92
N LYS A 576 13.92 -7.09 5.66
CA LYS A 576 13.81 -7.66 4.30
C LYS A 576 12.43 -7.49 3.72
N HIS A 577 11.40 -7.92 4.45
CA HIS A 577 10.01 -7.84 3.96
C HIS A 577 9.52 -6.40 3.89
N ALA A 578 8.71 -6.09 2.87
CA ALA A 578 8.15 -4.77 2.64
C ALA A 578 7.26 -4.32 3.81
N HIS A 579 6.26 -5.14 4.20
CA HIS A 579 5.23 -4.77 5.17
C HIS A 579 5.75 -4.34 6.54
N PHE A 580 6.89 -4.90 7.00
CA PHE A 580 7.56 -4.42 8.22
C PHE A 580 8.09 -2.98 8.07
N LYS A 581 8.66 -2.62 6.92
CA LYS A 581 9.13 -1.25 6.65
C LYS A 581 7.95 -0.32 6.44
N ASP A 582 6.97 -0.73 5.64
CA ASP A 582 5.76 0.03 5.34
C ASP A 582 5.03 0.42 6.65
N ARG A 583 4.94 -0.54 7.60
CA ARG A 583 4.36 -0.30 8.93
C ARG A 583 5.19 0.63 9.82
N LEU A 584 6.52 0.61 9.75
CA LEU A 584 7.38 1.60 10.44
C LEU A 584 7.14 3.01 9.90
N TYR A 585 7.09 3.16 8.57
CA TYR A 585 6.80 4.44 7.93
C TYR A 585 5.41 4.96 8.31
N VAL A 586 4.36 4.11 8.31
CA VAL A 586 3.04 4.50 8.81
C VAL A 586 3.10 4.94 10.28
N ARG A 587 3.70 4.13 11.18
CA ARG A 587 3.80 4.42 12.62
C ARG A 587 4.35 5.83 12.91
N TYR A 588 5.41 6.23 12.22
CA TYR A 588 6.09 7.50 12.47
C TYR A 588 5.70 8.64 11.52
N SER A 589 4.78 8.41 10.59
CA SER A 589 4.24 9.45 9.68
C SER A 589 3.34 10.50 10.35
N GLY A 590 2.91 10.26 11.59
CA GLY A 590 1.84 11.02 12.25
C GLY A 590 0.43 10.70 11.77
N LEU A 591 0.28 9.97 10.66
CA LEU A 591 -1.01 9.48 10.16
C LEU A 591 -1.40 8.21 10.92
N ARG A 592 -2.54 8.22 11.62
CA ARG A 592 -3.01 7.04 12.36
C ARG A 592 -3.49 5.95 11.41
N SER A 593 -2.87 4.77 11.50
CA SER A 593 -3.37 3.53 10.93
C SER A 593 -4.72 3.17 11.57
N GLU A 594 -5.76 2.87 10.79
CA GLU A 594 -7.06 2.47 11.34
C GLU A 594 -7.00 1.14 12.12
N ALA A 595 -6.02 0.27 11.84
CA ALA A 595 -5.77 -0.95 12.61
C ALA A 595 -5.26 -0.72 14.06
N ILE A 596 -5.17 0.53 14.52
CA ILE A 596 -4.89 0.92 15.92
C ILE A 596 -6.09 1.68 16.53
N ALA A 597 -7.16 1.93 15.76
CA ALA A 597 -8.30 2.75 16.20
C ALA A 597 -9.45 1.95 16.84
N GLU A 598 -9.41 0.62 16.76
CA GLU A 598 -10.47 -0.29 17.24
C GLU A 598 -9.95 -1.34 18.26
N HIS A 599 -8.74 -1.14 18.82
CA HIS A 599 -8.10 -1.95 19.87
C HIS A 599 -7.47 -1.06 20.95
#